data_AF-A0AAX2ZGA6-F1
#
_entry.id   AF-A0AAX2ZGA6-F1
#
_cell.length_a   1.000
_cell.length_b   1.000
_cell.length_c   1.000
_cell.angle_alpha   90.00
_cell.angle_beta   90.00
_cell.angle_gamma   90.00
#
_symmetry.space_group_name_H-M   'P 1'
#
loop_
_entity.id
_entity.type
_entity.pdbx_description
1 polymer ?
#
loop_
_entity_poly.entity_id
_entity_poly.type
_entity_poly.pdbx_seq_one_letter_code
_entity_poly.pdbx_strand_id
1 'polypeptide(L)'
;MINKKNKYAIAALSATSAICALGTSNIYADSKTGEVTAHSLNVRSGPSTSYNAIGGLSKGDKVDILSSKDGWYQIKYKSKDGWVSGDYITTKGSSNNSSTTGKKLVATWGVNVRTGGSTKYKIIGYIKKNSTVEMLGVASTGWYKVKLSDGTIGYSSNKYLKENNSNSGNNSNDSNNNVTVIDSLIATANLNVRSGTSTSNSIIGIVYKGDKVSIVERTNNNWYKVKLSNGKIGYCSSAYLKSQDELDSATNKPGSSNDISYSMQVKAYAYCTGTITATGTKPIFGKTIAVDPTIIPYGTRVYIPEFDKTFIAEDCGGGIKGNKIDIYMNTEKECLNWGVQNITIYILK
;
A
#
# COMPACT_ATOMS: atom_id res chain seq x y z
N MET A 1 -21.03 -82.63 30.15
CA MET A 1 -19.70 -82.82 29.52
C MET A 1 -19.87 -83.08 28.03
N ILE A 2 -18.87 -82.75 27.19
CA ILE A 2 -18.60 -83.27 25.84
C ILE A 2 -19.78 -83.36 24.84
N ASN A 3 -20.02 -82.26 24.13
CA ASN A 3 -19.90 -82.13 22.66
C ASN A 3 -20.30 -83.30 21.73
N LYS A 4 -21.33 -83.08 20.90
CA LYS A 4 -21.27 -83.21 19.41
C LYS A 4 -22.56 -82.70 18.73
N LYS A 5 -22.44 -81.67 17.87
CA LYS A 5 -23.40 -81.35 16.79
C LYS A 5 -22.78 -81.75 15.45
N ASN A 6 -23.56 -82.27 14.51
CA ASN A 6 -23.17 -82.40 13.10
C ASN A 6 -24.40 -82.64 12.20
N LYS A 7 -24.22 -82.57 10.86
CA LYS A 7 -25.22 -82.81 9.78
C LYS A 7 -26.23 -81.65 9.56
N TYR A 8 -26.50 -81.14 8.35
CA TYR A 8 -25.92 -81.26 6.98
C TYR A 8 -25.98 -79.85 6.32
N ALA A 9 -25.00 -79.37 5.54
CA ALA A 9 -24.73 -79.58 4.10
C ALA A 9 -25.89 -79.19 3.15
N ILE A 10 -25.68 -78.62 1.94
CA ILE A 10 -24.43 -78.39 1.16
C ILE A 10 -24.12 -76.86 1.04
N ALA A 11 -23.63 -76.16 0.01
CA ALA A 11 -23.26 -76.37 -1.42
C ALA A 11 -22.17 -75.34 -1.89
N ALA A 12 -22.09 -75.02 -3.19
CA ALA A 12 -21.55 -73.78 -3.80
C ALA A 12 -20.02 -73.44 -3.74
N LEU A 13 -19.22 -74.29 -4.39
CA LEU A 13 -18.05 -73.99 -5.27
C LEU A 13 -17.00 -72.90 -4.92
N SER A 14 -15.78 -73.38 -4.67
CA SER A 14 -14.48 -72.92 -5.23
C SER A 14 -14.11 -71.42 -5.24
N ALA A 15 -13.51 -70.99 -4.13
CA ALA A 15 -12.19 -70.35 -4.06
C ALA A 15 -11.72 -69.39 -5.17
N THR A 16 -11.73 -68.08 -4.85
CA THR A 16 -10.63 -67.16 -5.20
C THR A 16 -10.27 -66.33 -3.96
N SER A 17 -9.00 -66.33 -3.53
CA SER A 17 -8.57 -65.62 -2.33
C SER A 17 -8.29 -64.14 -2.62
N ALA A 18 -9.22 -63.25 -2.26
CA ALA A 18 -9.02 -61.80 -2.30
C ALA A 18 -9.92 -61.04 -1.31
N ILE A 19 -9.80 -61.33 0.00
CA ILE A 19 -10.21 -60.34 1.00
C ILE A 19 -9.20 -59.20 0.92
N CYS A 20 -9.55 -58.16 0.15
CA CYS A 20 -8.78 -56.93 0.08
C CYS A 20 -8.83 -56.26 1.45
N ALA A 21 -7.80 -56.49 2.27
CA ALA A 21 -7.66 -55.83 3.55
C ALA A 21 -7.60 -54.31 3.29
N LEU A 22 -8.60 -53.58 3.79
CA LEU A 22 -8.62 -52.12 3.79
C LEU A 22 -7.58 -51.60 4.79
N GLY A 23 -6.31 -51.75 4.43
CA GLY A 23 -5.21 -51.07 5.08
C GLY A 23 -5.42 -49.58 4.90
N THR A 24 -5.86 -48.92 5.96
CA THR A 24 -5.85 -47.46 6.07
C THR A 24 -4.39 -47.00 6.19
N SER A 25 -3.70 -47.03 5.05
CA SER A 25 -2.42 -46.36 4.88
C SER A 25 -2.63 -44.88 5.16
N ASN A 26 -2.23 -44.46 6.37
CA ASN A 26 -2.05 -43.04 6.66
C ASN A 26 -1.09 -42.50 5.60
N ILE A 27 -1.62 -41.71 4.67
CA ILE A 27 -0.83 -41.05 3.65
C ILE A 27 0.08 -40.07 4.41
N TYR A 28 1.32 -40.48 4.60
CA TYR A 28 2.35 -39.62 5.15
C TYR A 28 2.53 -38.46 4.16
N ALA A 29 2.00 -37.30 4.52
CA ALA A 29 2.27 -36.06 3.80
C ALA A 29 3.78 -35.86 3.75
N ASP A 30 4.30 -35.52 2.57
CA ASP A 30 5.75 -35.42 2.30
C ASP A 30 6.40 -34.45 3.32
N SER A 31 7.09 -35.03 4.30
CA SER A 31 7.47 -34.34 5.52
C SER A 31 8.66 -33.42 5.24
N LYS A 32 8.37 -32.15 4.99
CA LYS A 32 9.37 -31.14 4.60
C LYS A 32 10.38 -30.91 5.72
N THR A 33 11.58 -31.46 5.59
CA THR A 33 12.64 -31.31 6.59
C THR A 33 13.45 -30.02 6.42
N GLY A 34 13.90 -29.47 7.54
CA GLY A 34 14.82 -28.32 7.65
C GLY A 34 16.11 -28.67 8.40
N GLU A 35 17.18 -27.93 8.13
CA GLU A 35 18.49 -28.02 8.79
C GLU A 35 18.88 -26.61 9.30
N VAL A 36 19.30 -26.48 10.55
CA VAL A 36 19.52 -25.18 11.24
C VAL A 36 20.87 -24.57 10.86
N THR A 37 20.89 -23.30 10.44
CA THR A 37 22.13 -22.61 10.00
C THR A 37 22.80 -21.74 11.08
N ALA A 38 22.05 -21.31 12.10
CA ALA A 38 22.54 -20.47 13.19
C ALA A 38 23.16 -21.30 14.33
N HIS A 39 24.23 -20.79 14.96
CA HIS A 39 24.88 -21.46 16.11
C HIS A 39 23.96 -21.66 17.32
N SER A 40 22.93 -20.81 17.47
CA SER A 40 21.81 -21.00 18.39
C SER A 40 20.55 -20.39 17.80
N LEU A 41 19.44 -21.13 17.80
CA LEU A 41 18.14 -20.71 17.26
C LEU A 41 17.05 -20.97 18.29
N ASN A 42 16.30 -19.93 18.67
CA ASN A 42 15.22 -20.04 19.66
C ASN A 42 13.95 -20.62 19.02
N VAL A 43 13.41 -21.67 19.65
CA VAL A 43 12.06 -22.20 19.37
C VAL A 43 11.06 -21.44 20.24
N ARG A 44 9.96 -20.96 19.66
CA ARG A 44 8.97 -20.11 20.34
C ARG A 44 7.56 -20.71 20.32
N SER A 45 6.69 -20.23 21.20
CA SER A 45 5.27 -20.64 21.24
C SER A 45 4.39 -20.07 20.12
N GLY A 46 4.92 -19.21 19.25
CA GLY A 46 4.19 -18.62 18.12
C GLY A 46 5.11 -17.92 17.11
N PRO A 47 4.59 -17.53 15.92
CA PRO A 47 5.36 -17.02 14.78
C PRO A 47 5.78 -15.54 14.92
N SER A 48 6.43 -15.17 16.03
CA SER A 48 7.06 -13.86 16.20
C SER A 48 8.10 -13.85 17.32
N THR A 49 8.91 -12.80 17.38
CA THR A 49 9.85 -12.57 18.49
C THR A 49 9.18 -12.19 19.83
N SER A 50 7.88 -11.85 19.83
CA SER A 50 7.12 -11.52 21.06
C SER A 50 6.55 -12.76 21.76
N TYR A 51 6.54 -13.93 21.11
CA TYR A 51 6.16 -15.19 21.76
C TYR A 51 7.30 -15.75 22.60
N ASN A 52 6.97 -16.31 23.76
CA ASN A 52 7.93 -16.89 24.68
C ASN A 52 8.80 -17.96 24.02
N ALA A 53 10.09 -17.97 24.34
CA ALA A 53 10.98 -19.07 23.96
C ALA A 53 10.63 -20.32 24.79
N ILE A 54 10.41 -21.45 24.11
CA ILE A 54 10.06 -22.75 24.70
C ILE A 54 11.20 -23.77 24.57
N GLY A 55 12.31 -23.37 23.95
CA GLY A 55 13.52 -24.15 23.78
C GLY A 55 14.49 -23.53 22.78
N GLY A 56 15.55 -24.26 22.46
CA GLY A 56 16.53 -23.89 21.45
C GLY A 56 16.91 -25.08 20.57
N LEU A 57 17.62 -24.75 19.48
CA LEU A 57 18.26 -25.64 18.52
C LEU A 57 19.67 -25.12 18.20
N SER A 58 20.58 -26.02 17.85
CA SER A 58 21.96 -25.76 17.47
C SER A 58 22.16 -25.83 15.95
N LYS A 59 23.29 -25.33 15.45
CA LYS A 59 23.65 -25.43 14.03
C LYS A 59 23.81 -26.89 13.59
N GLY A 60 23.14 -27.27 12.51
CA GLY A 60 23.10 -28.65 12.00
C GLY A 60 21.94 -29.48 12.55
N ASP A 61 21.19 -29.00 13.55
CA ASP A 61 19.97 -29.66 14.01
C ASP A 61 18.96 -29.79 12.87
N LYS A 62 18.23 -30.91 12.84
CA LYS A 62 17.19 -31.19 11.83
C LYS A 62 15.81 -31.07 12.44
N VAL A 63 14.86 -30.55 11.66
CA VAL A 63 13.48 -30.29 12.08
C VAL A 63 12.47 -30.72 11.04
N ASP A 64 11.35 -31.29 11.46
CA ASP A 64 10.20 -31.55 10.61
C ASP A 64 9.32 -30.29 10.56
N ILE A 65 9.11 -29.73 9.37
CA ILE A 65 8.29 -28.52 9.18
C ILE A 65 6.84 -28.90 8.91
N LEU A 66 5.95 -28.49 9.82
CA LEU A 66 4.52 -28.76 9.80
C LEU A 66 3.74 -27.68 9.04
N SER A 67 4.17 -26.42 9.12
CA SER A 67 3.55 -25.29 8.42
C SER A 67 4.51 -24.09 8.28
N SER A 68 4.11 -23.05 7.56
CA SER A 68 4.84 -21.78 7.50
C SER A 68 3.89 -20.58 7.57
N LYS A 69 4.22 -19.58 8.39
CA LYS A 69 3.44 -18.36 8.57
C LYS A 69 4.35 -17.17 8.90
N ASP A 70 4.12 -16.03 8.26
CA ASP A 70 4.74 -14.73 8.58
C ASP A 70 6.29 -14.72 8.69
N GLY A 71 6.97 -15.59 7.92
CA GLY A 71 8.43 -15.76 7.95
C GLY A 71 8.96 -16.79 8.95
N TRP A 72 8.07 -17.53 9.61
CA TRP A 72 8.38 -18.59 10.57
C TRP A 72 7.92 -19.96 10.05
N TYR A 73 8.64 -21.00 10.43
CA TYR A 73 8.25 -22.39 10.28
C TYR A 73 7.70 -22.93 11.59
N GLN A 74 6.54 -23.57 11.55
CA GLN A 74 6.05 -24.43 12.61
C GLN A 74 6.78 -25.76 12.49
N ILE A 75 7.38 -26.22 13.59
CA ILE A 75 8.14 -27.45 13.67
C ILE A 75 7.63 -28.33 14.82
N LYS A 76 7.83 -29.63 14.68
CA LYS A 76 7.65 -30.57 15.79
C LYS A 76 8.81 -30.42 16.78
N TYR A 77 8.53 -30.14 18.05
CA TYR A 77 9.55 -29.90 19.07
C TYR A 77 9.26 -30.63 20.39
N LYS A 78 9.95 -31.74 20.60
CA LYS A 78 9.71 -32.67 21.73
C LYS A 78 8.27 -33.20 21.68
N SER A 79 7.47 -32.96 22.71
CA SER A 79 6.06 -33.39 22.83
C SER A 79 5.04 -32.30 22.44
N LYS A 80 5.49 -31.20 21.82
CA LYS A 80 4.65 -30.07 21.40
C LYS A 80 5.10 -29.54 20.05
N ASP A 81 4.32 -28.62 19.48
CA ASP A 81 4.75 -27.82 18.35
C ASP A 81 5.47 -26.55 18.82
N GLY A 82 6.38 -26.04 17.99
CA GLY A 82 7.09 -24.79 18.22
C GLY A 82 7.35 -24.05 16.91
N TRP A 83 7.74 -22.77 17.02
CA TRP A 83 7.99 -21.91 15.87
C TRP A 83 9.44 -21.44 15.83
N VAL A 84 10.06 -21.52 14.66
CA VAL A 84 11.43 -21.05 14.39
C VAL A 84 11.45 -20.09 13.21
N SER A 85 12.33 -19.10 13.23
CA SER A 85 12.45 -18.13 12.13
C SER A 85 13.05 -18.81 10.90
N GLY A 86 12.41 -18.64 9.75
CA GLY A 86 12.82 -19.27 8.48
C GLY A 86 14.16 -18.77 7.94
N ASP A 87 14.62 -17.60 8.39
CA ASP A 87 15.94 -17.04 8.05
C ASP A 87 17.11 -17.95 8.47
N TYR A 88 16.86 -18.91 9.38
CA TYR A 88 17.86 -19.79 9.97
C TYR A 88 17.65 -21.29 9.66
N ILE A 89 16.80 -21.62 8.67
CA ILE A 89 16.45 -23.00 8.30
C ILE A 89 16.65 -23.23 6.79
N THR A 90 17.51 -24.18 6.41
CA THR A 90 17.67 -24.65 5.03
C THR A 90 16.92 -25.97 4.81
N THR A 91 15.91 -25.99 3.92
CA THR A 91 15.03 -27.16 3.76
C THR A 91 15.54 -28.20 2.75
N LYS A 92 15.66 -29.46 3.18
CA LYS A 92 16.27 -30.56 2.41
C LYS A 92 15.23 -31.44 1.69
N GLY A 93 14.17 -30.78 1.22
CA GLY A 93 13.02 -31.37 0.51
C GLY A 93 12.48 -30.40 -0.56
N SER A 94 13.38 -29.67 -1.23
CA SER A 94 13.00 -28.74 -2.30
C SER A 94 14.11 -28.68 -3.34
N SER A 95 14.15 -29.69 -4.20
CA SER A 95 14.75 -29.55 -5.53
C SER A 95 13.87 -28.62 -6.35
N ASN A 96 13.98 -27.32 -6.07
CA ASN A 96 13.43 -26.28 -6.95
C ASN A 96 14.28 -26.29 -8.21
N ASN A 97 13.94 -27.16 -9.15
CA ASN A 97 14.52 -27.20 -10.49
C ASN A 97 13.98 -26.02 -11.34
N SER A 98 14.16 -24.82 -10.81
CA SER A 98 14.04 -23.55 -11.51
C SER A 98 15.43 -22.94 -11.49
N SER A 99 16.20 -23.19 -12.55
CA SER A 99 17.51 -22.59 -12.73
C SER A 99 17.35 -21.08 -12.76
N THR A 100 17.83 -20.43 -11.70
CA THR A 100 17.66 -18.99 -11.45
C THR A 100 18.98 -18.22 -11.54
N THR A 101 20.10 -18.94 -11.61
CA THR A 101 21.42 -18.44 -11.99
C THR A 101 21.41 -18.03 -13.47
N GLY A 102 21.88 -16.82 -13.78
CA GLY A 102 21.90 -16.26 -15.15
C GLY A 102 20.65 -15.46 -15.52
N LYS A 103 19.62 -15.38 -14.66
CA LYS A 103 18.42 -14.55 -14.94
C LYS A 103 18.77 -13.06 -14.98
N LYS A 104 18.38 -12.36 -16.05
CA LYS A 104 18.49 -10.90 -16.14
C LYS A 104 17.34 -10.23 -15.38
N LEU A 105 17.69 -9.43 -14.37
CA LEU A 105 16.77 -8.63 -13.59
C LEU A 105 16.88 -7.15 -13.98
N VAL A 106 15.75 -6.44 -14.05
CA VAL A 106 15.69 -4.97 -14.20
C VAL A 106 15.55 -4.33 -12.82
N ALA A 107 16.30 -3.25 -12.58
CA ALA A 107 16.20 -2.46 -11.36
C ALA A 107 15.04 -1.44 -11.42
N THR A 108 14.04 -1.61 -10.57
CA THR A 108 12.86 -0.70 -10.52
C THR A 108 13.16 0.64 -9.84
N TRP A 109 14.27 0.70 -9.09
CA TRP A 109 14.82 1.91 -8.47
C TRP A 109 16.34 1.82 -8.40
N GLY A 110 17.01 2.92 -8.05
CA GLY A 110 18.45 2.89 -7.74
C GLY A 110 18.74 2.10 -6.46
N VAL A 111 19.69 1.16 -6.49
CA VAL A 111 19.96 0.26 -5.35
C VAL A 111 21.44 -0.07 -5.17
N ASN A 112 21.91 -0.03 -3.93
CA ASN A 112 23.30 -0.29 -3.56
C ASN A 112 23.65 -1.79 -3.62
N VAL A 113 24.80 -2.10 -4.19
CA VAL A 113 25.45 -3.43 -4.10
C VAL A 113 26.41 -3.43 -2.92
N ARG A 114 26.41 -4.50 -2.14
CA ARG A 114 27.16 -4.65 -0.88
C ARG A 114 27.97 -5.94 -0.83
N THR A 115 28.93 -6.01 0.09
CA THR A 115 29.72 -7.23 0.37
C THR A 115 28.94 -8.39 1.00
N GLY A 116 27.69 -8.18 1.44
CA GLY A 116 26.85 -9.21 2.03
C GLY A 116 25.36 -8.82 2.05
N GLY A 117 24.49 -9.81 2.25
CA GLY A 117 23.02 -9.68 2.22
C GLY A 117 22.40 -8.98 3.44
N SER A 118 22.86 -7.77 3.77
CA SER A 118 22.22 -6.87 4.76
C SER A 118 22.64 -5.42 4.56
N THR A 119 21.89 -4.47 5.14
CA THR A 119 22.21 -3.03 5.12
C THR A 119 23.47 -2.67 5.90
N LYS A 120 24.00 -3.57 6.75
CA LYS A 120 25.22 -3.35 7.55
C LYS A 120 26.52 -3.57 6.76
N TYR A 121 26.47 -4.27 5.62
CA TYR A 121 27.66 -4.58 4.83
C TYR A 121 28.13 -3.39 3.97
N LYS A 122 29.46 -3.28 3.78
CA LYS A 122 30.12 -2.23 2.99
C LYS A 122 29.52 -2.16 1.57
N ILE A 123 29.23 -0.95 1.10
CA ILE A 123 28.80 -0.68 -0.28
C ILE A 123 30.01 -0.81 -1.21
N ILE A 124 29.83 -1.50 -2.34
CA ILE A 124 30.86 -1.80 -3.34
C ILE A 124 30.42 -1.49 -4.78
N GLY A 125 29.17 -1.06 -4.99
CA GLY A 125 28.65 -0.69 -6.30
C GLY A 125 27.23 -0.13 -6.21
N TYR A 126 26.70 0.33 -7.34
CA TYR A 126 25.36 0.93 -7.42
C TYR A 126 24.69 0.58 -8.74
N ILE A 127 23.47 0.05 -8.66
CA ILE A 127 22.64 -0.26 -9.83
C ILE A 127 21.72 0.93 -10.05
N LYS A 128 21.81 1.58 -11.21
CA LYS A 128 20.91 2.68 -11.59
C LYS A 128 19.51 2.14 -11.90
N LYS A 129 18.48 2.96 -11.69
CA LYS A 129 17.11 2.65 -12.10
C LYS A 129 17.06 2.31 -13.60
N ASN A 130 16.25 1.32 -13.97
CA ASN A 130 16.11 0.72 -15.30
C ASN A 130 17.35 -0.03 -15.84
N SER A 131 18.50 -0.05 -15.14
CA SER A 131 19.62 -0.90 -15.53
C SER A 131 19.32 -2.39 -15.28
N THR A 132 19.98 -3.27 -16.02
CA THR A 132 19.90 -4.72 -15.83
C THR A 132 21.10 -5.27 -15.04
N VAL A 133 20.88 -6.36 -14.32
CA VAL A 133 21.90 -7.16 -13.64
C VAL A 133 21.64 -8.64 -13.81
N GLU A 134 22.68 -9.46 -13.75
CA GLU A 134 22.59 -10.92 -13.74
C GLU A 134 22.37 -11.41 -12.31
N MET A 135 21.35 -12.24 -12.05
CA MET A 135 21.16 -12.91 -10.77
C MET A 135 21.99 -14.19 -10.71
N LEU A 136 22.79 -14.34 -9.65
CA LEU A 136 23.58 -15.53 -9.37
C LEU A 136 22.94 -16.45 -8.31
N GLY A 137 21.92 -15.97 -7.60
CA GLY A 137 21.11 -16.75 -6.66
C GLY A 137 20.45 -15.89 -5.57
N VAL A 138 19.58 -16.52 -4.78
CA VAL A 138 19.03 -15.92 -3.56
C VAL A 138 20.06 -16.04 -2.44
N ALA A 139 20.29 -14.95 -1.69
CA ALA A 139 21.34 -14.89 -0.66
C ALA A 139 20.79 -14.92 0.77
N SER A 140 19.67 -14.23 1.00
CA SER A 140 18.93 -14.19 2.26
C SER A 140 17.55 -13.58 2.01
N THR A 141 16.66 -13.64 3.01
CA THR A 141 15.36 -12.97 2.95
C THR A 141 15.53 -11.47 2.66
N GLY A 142 15.06 -11.04 1.49
CA GLY A 142 15.20 -9.66 1.01
C GLY A 142 16.41 -9.36 0.11
N TRP A 143 17.29 -10.33 -0.19
CA TRP A 143 18.55 -10.12 -0.91
C TRP A 143 18.86 -11.17 -1.98
N TYR A 144 19.33 -10.70 -3.13
CA TYR A 144 19.91 -11.52 -4.20
C TYR A 144 21.42 -11.32 -4.28
N LYS A 145 22.15 -12.38 -4.63
CA LYS A 145 23.51 -12.30 -5.14
C LYS A 145 23.43 -11.96 -6.63
N VAL A 146 24.11 -10.90 -7.04
CA VAL A 146 24.03 -10.33 -8.39
C VAL A 146 25.40 -10.02 -8.97
N LYS A 147 25.47 -9.93 -10.29
CA LYS A 147 26.65 -9.51 -11.05
C LYS A 147 26.29 -8.32 -11.95
N LEU A 148 27.17 -7.31 -11.92
CA LEU A 148 27.05 -6.08 -12.69
C LEU A 148 27.64 -6.23 -14.10
N SER A 149 27.37 -5.26 -14.98
CA SER A 149 27.90 -5.20 -16.34
C SER A 149 29.43 -5.02 -16.40
N ASP A 150 30.03 -4.45 -15.34
CA ASP A 150 31.49 -4.35 -15.15
C ASP A 150 32.13 -5.64 -14.60
N GLY A 151 31.32 -6.68 -14.35
CA GLY A 151 31.76 -7.96 -13.76
C GLY A 151 31.72 -8.03 -12.24
N THR A 152 31.48 -6.92 -11.52
CA THR A 152 31.44 -6.89 -10.05
C THR A 152 30.34 -7.80 -9.52
N ILE A 153 30.71 -8.72 -8.63
CA ILE A 153 29.78 -9.61 -7.92
C ILE A 153 29.52 -9.07 -6.51
N GLY A 154 28.26 -9.03 -6.10
CA GLY A 154 27.88 -8.61 -4.75
C GLY A 154 26.42 -8.91 -4.42
N TYR A 155 25.91 -8.25 -3.39
CA TYR A 155 24.57 -8.49 -2.84
C TYR A 155 23.72 -7.24 -2.92
N SER A 156 22.50 -7.36 -3.44
CA SER A 156 21.55 -6.26 -3.63
C SER A 156 20.15 -6.67 -3.20
N SER A 157 19.30 -5.71 -2.80
CA SER A 157 17.99 -6.03 -2.24
C SER A 157 16.97 -6.39 -3.32
N ASN A 158 16.37 -7.58 -3.18
CA ASN A 158 15.42 -8.13 -4.15
C ASN A 158 14.12 -7.33 -4.29
N LYS A 159 13.81 -6.46 -3.32
CA LYS A 159 12.70 -5.50 -3.37
C LYS A 159 12.73 -4.65 -4.64
N TYR A 160 13.93 -4.32 -5.12
CA TYR A 160 14.16 -3.39 -6.22
C TYR A 160 14.57 -4.07 -7.54
N LEU A 161 14.60 -5.41 -7.59
CA LEU A 161 15.05 -6.18 -8.75
C LEU A 161 13.93 -7.13 -9.21
N LYS A 162 13.57 -7.09 -10.51
CA LYS A 162 12.47 -7.90 -11.08
C LYS A 162 12.90 -8.63 -12.34
N GLU A 163 12.44 -9.86 -12.51
CA GLU A 163 12.67 -10.66 -13.72
C GLU A 163 11.99 -10.00 -14.93
N ASN A 164 12.70 -9.88 -16.04
CA ASN A 164 12.17 -9.28 -17.26
C ASN A 164 11.43 -10.33 -18.12
N ASN A 165 10.32 -10.86 -17.59
CA ASN A 165 9.60 -11.97 -18.20
C ASN A 165 8.71 -11.51 -19.36
N SER A 166 9.29 -11.49 -20.56
CA SER A 166 8.58 -11.35 -21.83
C SER A 166 7.93 -12.66 -22.29
N ASN A 167 7.03 -13.24 -21.48
CA ASN A 167 5.89 -14.03 -21.99
C ASN A 167 4.82 -14.30 -20.93
N SER A 168 3.59 -14.57 -21.39
CA SER A 168 2.38 -14.73 -20.57
C SER A 168 1.98 -16.20 -20.37
N GLY A 169 1.17 -16.46 -19.34
CA GLY A 169 0.58 -17.77 -19.03
C GLY A 169 -0.42 -17.66 -17.88
N ASN A 170 -1.72 -17.56 -18.21
CA ASN A 170 -2.79 -17.37 -17.24
C ASN A 170 -3.31 -18.70 -16.68
N ASN A 171 -3.87 -18.67 -15.46
CA ASN A 171 -5.29 -19.05 -15.31
C ASN A 171 -5.94 -18.55 -14.02
N SER A 172 -6.70 -17.47 -14.14
CA SER A 172 -8.00 -17.27 -13.48
C SER A 172 -8.77 -16.29 -14.37
N ASN A 173 -9.97 -16.65 -14.79
CA ASN A 173 -10.73 -15.84 -15.74
C ASN A 173 -11.26 -14.57 -15.07
N ASP A 174 -10.75 -13.42 -15.50
CA ASP A 174 -11.64 -12.46 -16.16
C ASP A 174 -11.06 -12.20 -17.56
N SER A 175 -11.92 -12.19 -18.57
CA SER A 175 -11.53 -12.32 -19.99
C SER A 175 -11.70 -11.01 -20.72
N ASN A 176 -10.60 -10.53 -21.32
CA ASN A 176 -10.41 -9.13 -21.71
C ASN A 176 -10.51 -8.19 -20.50
N ASN A 177 -10.39 -6.87 -20.74
CA ASN A 177 -11.54 -5.99 -20.56
C ASN A 177 -11.16 -4.55 -20.92
N ASN A 178 -12.09 -3.84 -21.57
CA ASN A 178 -12.19 -2.41 -21.35
C ASN A 178 -12.58 -2.24 -19.89
N VAL A 179 -11.59 -2.00 -19.02
CA VAL A 179 -11.81 -1.82 -17.58
C VAL A 179 -12.57 -0.52 -17.40
N THR A 180 -13.91 -0.64 -17.35
CA THR A 180 -14.85 0.47 -17.25
C THR A 180 -14.50 1.32 -16.04
N VAL A 181 -14.10 2.55 -16.30
CA VAL A 181 -13.93 3.56 -15.26
C VAL A 181 -15.33 4.05 -14.92
N ILE A 182 -15.85 3.63 -13.77
CA ILE A 182 -17.22 3.94 -13.34
C ILE A 182 -17.34 5.35 -12.74
N ASP A 183 -16.21 5.94 -12.33
CA ASP A 183 -16.14 7.22 -11.63
C ASP A 183 -14.69 7.76 -11.62
N SER A 184 -14.48 9.04 -11.33
CA SER A 184 -13.17 9.71 -11.29
C SER A 184 -13.09 10.69 -10.12
N LEU A 185 -12.48 10.25 -9.02
CA LEU A 185 -12.44 10.98 -7.75
C LEU A 185 -11.07 11.61 -7.50
N ILE A 186 -11.00 12.62 -6.64
CA ILE A 186 -9.76 13.33 -6.28
C ILE A 186 -9.28 12.86 -4.92
N ALA A 187 -7.97 12.62 -4.79
CA ALA A 187 -7.35 12.21 -3.53
C ALA A 187 -7.09 13.40 -2.60
N THR A 188 -7.65 13.37 -1.38
CA THR A 188 -7.47 14.43 -0.37
C THR A 188 -6.18 14.30 0.44
N ALA A 189 -5.52 13.15 0.35
CA ALA A 189 -4.25 12.81 1.00
C ALA A 189 -3.40 11.89 0.11
N ASN A 190 -2.14 11.65 0.48
CA ASN A 190 -1.29 10.66 -0.19
C ASN A 190 -1.74 9.25 0.20
N LEU A 191 -2.08 8.41 -0.78
CA LEU A 191 -2.67 7.09 -0.59
C LEU A 191 -1.78 5.97 -1.10
N ASN A 192 -1.58 4.96 -0.26
CA ASN A 192 -0.96 3.70 -0.66
C ASN A 192 -1.96 2.85 -1.42
N VAL A 193 -1.65 2.51 -2.67
CA VAL A 193 -2.45 1.62 -3.53
C VAL A 193 -1.92 0.20 -3.40
N ARG A 194 -2.80 -0.74 -3.08
CA ARG A 194 -2.45 -2.08 -2.60
C ARG A 194 -2.99 -3.20 -3.47
N SER A 195 -2.45 -4.40 -3.29
CA SER A 195 -2.91 -5.64 -3.95
C SER A 195 -4.28 -6.16 -3.50
N GLY A 196 -4.92 -5.53 -2.51
CA GLY A 196 -6.23 -5.94 -1.98
C GLY A 196 -6.74 -4.98 -0.90
N THR A 197 -7.99 -5.15 -0.47
CA THR A 197 -8.78 -4.24 0.39
C THR A 197 -8.41 -4.31 1.89
N SER A 198 -7.11 -4.24 2.21
CA SER A 198 -6.61 -4.22 3.60
C SER A 198 -5.26 -3.50 3.71
N THR A 199 -5.00 -2.89 4.87
CA THR A 199 -3.70 -2.30 5.22
C THR A 199 -2.56 -3.32 5.36
N SER A 200 -2.87 -4.62 5.46
CA SER A 200 -1.88 -5.71 5.40
C SER A 200 -1.46 -6.09 3.97
N ASN A 201 -2.21 -5.70 2.93
CA ASN A 201 -1.87 -6.02 1.55
C ASN A 201 -0.63 -5.27 1.05
N SER A 202 0.12 -5.90 0.13
CA SER A 202 1.32 -5.31 -0.46
C SER A 202 1.03 -3.98 -1.17
N ILE A 203 1.91 -3.00 -1.04
CA ILE A 203 1.79 -1.69 -1.70
C ILE A 203 2.37 -1.82 -3.12
N ILE A 204 1.56 -1.55 -4.13
CA ILE A 204 1.88 -1.72 -5.56
C ILE A 204 1.95 -0.38 -6.32
N GLY A 205 1.51 0.71 -5.70
CA GLY A 205 1.57 2.07 -6.20
C GLY A 205 1.25 3.11 -5.12
N ILE A 206 1.35 4.39 -5.48
CA ILE A 206 0.94 5.54 -4.67
C ILE A 206 0.08 6.44 -5.55
N VAL A 207 -0.94 7.05 -4.94
CA VAL A 207 -1.69 8.20 -5.45
C VAL A 207 -1.36 9.38 -4.55
N TYR A 208 -1.08 10.55 -5.10
CA TYR A 208 -0.74 11.75 -4.33
C TYR A 208 -1.97 12.63 -4.09
N LYS A 209 -1.91 13.49 -3.06
CA LYS A 209 -2.94 14.50 -2.83
C LYS A 209 -3.11 15.39 -4.06
N GLY A 210 -4.34 15.52 -4.55
CA GLY A 210 -4.70 16.27 -5.75
C GLY A 210 -4.78 15.42 -7.04
N ASP A 211 -4.26 14.19 -7.05
CA ASP A 211 -4.39 13.29 -8.20
C ASP A 211 -5.87 12.95 -8.46
N LYS A 212 -6.26 12.91 -9.74
CA LYS A 212 -7.52 12.28 -10.18
C LYS A 212 -7.32 10.77 -10.31
N VAL A 213 -8.28 10.01 -9.78
CA VAL A 213 -8.20 8.58 -9.53
C VAL A 213 -9.36 7.89 -10.25
N SER A 214 -9.05 7.16 -11.32
CA SER A 214 -10.03 6.37 -12.05
C SER A 214 -10.52 5.20 -11.20
N ILE A 215 -11.80 5.24 -10.81
CA ILE A 215 -12.43 4.19 -10.01
C ILE A 215 -12.95 3.09 -10.94
N VAL A 216 -12.69 1.84 -10.57
CA VAL A 216 -13.11 0.63 -11.29
C VAL A 216 -14.26 -0.06 -10.55
N GLU A 217 -14.25 -0.02 -9.22
CA GLU A 217 -15.20 -0.76 -8.37
C GLU A 217 -15.28 -0.06 -7.00
N ARG A 218 -16.48 0.24 -6.51
CA ARG A 218 -16.70 0.71 -5.14
C ARG A 218 -17.01 -0.50 -4.26
N THR A 219 -16.13 -0.86 -3.32
CA THR A 219 -16.31 -2.06 -2.48
C THR A 219 -16.81 -1.70 -1.07
N ASN A 220 -17.61 -2.59 -0.48
CA ASN A 220 -18.39 -2.32 0.74
C ASN A 220 -17.56 -2.19 2.03
N ASN A 221 -16.23 -2.22 1.98
CA ASN A 221 -15.35 -2.23 3.17
C ASN A 221 -14.42 -1.01 3.28
N ASN A 222 -14.83 0.14 2.74
CA ASN A 222 -14.06 1.40 2.72
C ASN A 222 -12.77 1.38 1.89
N TRP A 223 -12.73 0.53 0.86
CA TRP A 223 -11.73 0.51 -0.20
C TRP A 223 -12.40 0.63 -1.57
N TYR A 224 -11.83 1.42 -2.46
CA TYR A 224 -12.20 1.42 -3.88
C TYR A 224 -11.08 0.76 -4.70
N LYS A 225 -11.48 0.00 -5.71
CA LYS A 225 -10.59 -0.54 -6.75
C LYS A 225 -10.32 0.58 -7.74
N VAL A 226 -9.05 0.84 -8.01
CA VAL A 226 -8.60 2.02 -8.76
C VAL A 226 -7.61 1.63 -9.84
N LYS A 227 -7.65 2.33 -10.96
CA LYS A 227 -6.72 2.22 -12.08
C LYS A 227 -5.76 3.41 -12.05
N LEU A 228 -4.46 3.12 -12.03
CA LEU A 228 -3.40 4.12 -12.04
C LEU A 228 -3.07 4.57 -13.46
N SER A 229 -2.46 5.74 -13.59
CA SER A 229 -1.98 6.30 -14.87
C SER A 229 -1.01 5.37 -15.61
N ASN A 230 -0.28 4.50 -14.89
CA ASN A 230 0.58 3.45 -15.46
C ASN A 230 -0.16 2.15 -15.82
N GLY A 231 -1.49 2.18 -15.90
CA GLY A 231 -2.35 1.06 -16.29
C GLY A 231 -2.63 0.01 -15.19
N LYS A 232 -1.87 0.01 -14.09
CA LYS A 232 -2.05 -0.97 -13.00
C LYS A 232 -3.36 -0.76 -12.25
N ILE A 233 -3.97 -1.86 -11.82
CA ILE A 233 -5.16 -1.87 -10.97
C ILE A 233 -4.75 -2.28 -9.55
N GLY A 234 -5.35 -1.64 -8.55
CA GLY A 234 -5.17 -1.96 -7.13
C GLY A 234 -6.30 -1.39 -6.29
N TYR A 235 -6.10 -1.31 -4.98
CA TYR A 235 -7.10 -0.81 -4.03
C TYR A 235 -6.51 0.26 -3.13
N CYS A 236 -7.24 1.36 -2.92
CA CYS A 236 -6.93 2.37 -1.90
C CYS A 236 -8.17 2.70 -1.06
N SER A 237 -7.98 3.32 0.11
CA SER A 237 -9.11 3.61 1.00
C SER A 237 -9.98 4.73 0.44
N SER A 238 -11.30 4.50 0.41
CA SER A 238 -12.28 5.46 -0.12
C SER A 238 -12.47 6.69 0.78
N ALA A 239 -12.11 6.62 2.06
CA ALA A 239 -12.25 7.72 3.03
C ALA A 239 -11.48 9.00 2.65
N TYR A 240 -10.52 8.89 1.71
CA TYR A 240 -9.68 9.98 1.21
C TYR A 240 -9.90 10.28 -0.27
N LEU A 241 -10.97 9.75 -0.87
CA LEU A 241 -11.39 10.03 -2.24
C LEU A 241 -12.69 10.84 -2.20
N LYS A 242 -12.74 11.93 -2.97
CA LYS A 242 -13.88 12.86 -3.01
C LYS A 242 -14.25 13.23 -4.44
N SER A 243 -15.52 13.50 -4.71
CA SER A 243 -15.90 14.12 -5.99
C SER A 243 -15.40 15.56 -6.06
N GLN A 244 -15.43 16.18 -7.24
CA GLN A 244 -15.15 17.61 -7.36
C GLN A 244 -16.18 18.41 -6.53
N ASP A 245 -17.46 18.08 -6.68
CA ASP A 245 -18.58 18.72 -5.96
C ASP A 245 -18.47 18.60 -4.44
N GLU A 246 -17.96 17.48 -3.90
CA GLU A 246 -17.71 17.32 -2.45
C GLU A 246 -16.58 18.23 -1.94
N LEU A 247 -15.55 18.47 -2.77
CA LEU A 247 -14.47 19.41 -2.44
C LEU A 247 -14.96 20.86 -2.54
N ASP A 248 -15.70 21.16 -3.60
CA ASP A 248 -16.21 22.49 -3.89
C ASP A 248 -17.29 22.92 -2.87
N SER A 249 -18.09 21.96 -2.38
CA SER A 249 -18.99 22.15 -1.22
C SER A 249 -18.23 22.48 0.07
N ALA A 250 -17.06 21.85 0.30
CA ALA A 250 -16.23 22.10 1.48
C ALA A 250 -15.46 23.43 1.42
N THR A 251 -15.32 24.03 0.23
CA THR A 251 -14.66 25.33 0.00
C THR A 251 -15.63 26.46 -0.35
N ASN A 252 -16.92 26.15 -0.56
CA ASN A 252 -17.94 27.04 -1.13
C ASN A 252 -17.60 27.56 -2.54
N LYS A 253 -16.71 26.88 -3.28
CA LYS A 253 -16.27 27.25 -4.63
C LYS A 253 -17.45 27.24 -5.62
N PRO A 254 -17.47 28.13 -6.63
CA PRO A 254 -18.40 28.01 -7.76
C PRO A 254 -18.18 26.68 -8.50
N GLY A 255 -19.24 25.88 -8.63
CA GLY A 255 -19.20 24.59 -9.33
C GLY A 255 -19.24 24.75 -10.86
N SER A 256 -19.64 25.92 -11.34
CA SER A 256 -19.68 26.29 -12.75
C SER A 256 -19.20 27.72 -12.98
N SER A 257 -18.65 28.00 -14.16
CA SER A 257 -18.46 29.37 -14.66
C SER A 257 -19.77 30.18 -14.68
N ASN A 258 -20.93 29.49 -14.73
CA ASN A 258 -22.24 30.13 -14.65
C ASN A 258 -22.57 30.69 -13.25
N ASP A 259 -21.89 30.25 -12.19
CA ASP A 259 -22.09 30.76 -10.82
C ASP A 259 -21.33 32.07 -10.57
N ILE A 260 -20.41 32.41 -11.47
CA ILE A 260 -19.62 33.64 -11.44
C ILE A 260 -20.44 34.76 -12.10
N SER A 261 -20.54 35.89 -11.40
CA SER A 261 -21.14 37.13 -11.90
C SER A 261 -20.12 37.91 -12.75
N TYR A 262 -18.94 38.18 -12.18
CA TYR A 262 -17.80 38.77 -12.88
C TYR A 262 -16.48 38.47 -12.14
N SER A 263 -15.35 38.88 -12.71
CA SER A 263 -14.03 38.81 -12.07
C SER A 263 -13.37 40.18 -12.06
N MET A 264 -12.50 40.44 -11.09
CA MET A 264 -11.78 41.72 -10.98
C MET A 264 -10.37 41.54 -10.40
N GLN A 265 -9.44 42.37 -10.86
CA GLN A 265 -8.11 42.50 -10.26
C GLN A 265 -8.20 43.38 -9.01
N VAL A 266 -7.64 42.91 -7.89
CA VAL A 266 -7.57 43.63 -6.61
C VAL A 266 -6.17 43.56 -6.00
N LYS A 267 -5.84 44.58 -5.21
CA LYS A 267 -4.70 44.52 -4.29
C LYS A 267 -5.17 43.97 -2.95
N ALA A 268 -4.74 42.76 -2.62
CA ALA A 268 -5.16 42.01 -1.44
C ALA A 268 -4.12 42.08 -0.32
N TYR A 269 -4.53 42.67 0.80
CA TYR A 269 -3.79 42.71 2.06
C TYR A 269 -4.24 41.55 2.96
N ALA A 270 -3.63 41.40 4.14
CA ALA A 270 -4.10 40.48 5.17
C ALA A 270 -4.00 41.08 6.58
N TYR A 271 -5.00 40.77 7.41
CA TYR A 271 -5.11 41.25 8.79
C TYR A 271 -5.55 40.12 9.74
N CYS A 272 -5.17 40.20 11.01
CA CYS A 272 -5.52 39.21 12.05
C CYS A 272 -6.07 39.85 13.33
N THR A 273 -6.37 41.14 13.29
CA THR A 273 -6.78 41.96 14.43
C THR A 273 -8.20 42.48 14.24
N GLY A 274 -9.05 42.31 15.24
CA GLY A 274 -10.43 42.78 15.22
C GLY A 274 -11.31 41.92 16.11
N THR A 275 -12.43 42.50 16.58
CA THR A 275 -13.39 41.81 17.46
C THR A 275 -14.72 41.55 16.76
N ILE A 276 -15.21 42.57 16.04
CA ILE A 276 -16.49 42.60 15.33
C ILE A 276 -16.28 43.32 13.97
N THR A 277 -16.88 42.80 12.91
CA THR A 277 -16.86 43.38 11.55
C THR A 277 -17.89 44.50 11.37
N ALA A 278 -17.81 45.24 10.27
CA ALA A 278 -18.85 46.21 9.87
C ALA A 278 -20.27 45.62 9.78
N THR A 279 -20.45 44.32 9.46
CA THR A 279 -21.75 43.62 9.50
C THR A 279 -22.14 43.04 10.86
N GLY A 280 -21.34 43.25 11.92
CA GLY A 280 -21.65 42.81 13.27
C GLY A 280 -21.27 41.35 13.60
N THR A 281 -20.53 40.65 12.73
CA THR A 281 -20.09 39.27 12.98
C THR A 281 -18.67 39.25 13.55
N LYS A 282 -18.24 38.12 14.14
CA LYS A 282 -16.82 37.92 14.46
C LYS A 282 -16.07 37.50 13.18
N PRO A 283 -14.92 38.10 12.86
CA PRO A 283 -14.14 37.71 11.67
C PRO A 283 -13.58 36.29 11.80
N ILE A 284 -13.62 35.52 10.70
CA ILE A 284 -13.22 34.10 10.63
C ILE A 284 -12.42 33.84 9.33
N PHE A 285 -11.26 33.18 9.41
CA PHE A 285 -10.44 32.85 8.24
C PHE A 285 -11.19 31.88 7.31
N GLY A 286 -11.12 32.15 6.00
CA GLY A 286 -11.89 31.38 5.01
C GLY A 286 -13.38 31.72 4.99
N LYS A 287 -13.80 32.80 5.67
CA LYS A 287 -15.16 33.38 5.60
C LYS A 287 -15.12 34.90 5.43
N THR A 288 -14.33 35.63 6.21
CA THR A 288 -14.41 37.08 6.28
C THR A 288 -13.36 37.80 5.43
N ILE A 289 -13.80 38.76 4.63
CA ILE A 289 -12.93 39.79 4.01
C ILE A 289 -13.46 41.19 4.32
N ALA A 290 -12.54 42.16 4.41
CA ALA A 290 -12.84 43.58 4.37
C ALA A 290 -12.76 44.11 2.94
N VAL A 291 -13.69 44.97 2.55
CA VAL A 291 -13.84 45.48 1.17
C VAL A 291 -14.22 46.96 1.15
N ASP A 292 -14.28 47.55 -0.06
CA ASP A 292 -15.05 48.77 -0.29
C ASP A 292 -16.52 48.41 -0.60
N PRO A 293 -17.49 48.69 0.30
CA PRO A 293 -18.88 48.31 0.11
C PRO A 293 -19.58 49.04 -1.05
N THR A 294 -18.96 50.08 -1.63
CA THR A 294 -19.46 50.74 -2.84
C THR A 294 -19.10 49.99 -4.14
N ILE A 295 -18.13 49.08 -4.08
CA ILE A 295 -17.63 48.27 -5.21
C ILE A 295 -18.02 46.79 -5.04
N ILE A 296 -17.87 46.26 -3.82
CA ILE A 296 -18.25 44.89 -3.45
C ILE A 296 -19.20 45.01 -2.24
N PRO A 297 -20.53 44.99 -2.45
CA PRO A 297 -21.49 45.15 -1.36
C PRO A 297 -21.36 44.11 -0.24
N TYR A 298 -21.81 44.46 0.97
CA TYR A 298 -21.84 43.49 2.08
C TYR A 298 -22.74 42.30 1.75
N GLY A 299 -22.34 41.12 2.22
CA GLY A 299 -22.98 39.84 1.90
C GLY A 299 -22.55 39.23 0.56
N THR A 300 -21.90 39.99 -0.33
CA THR A 300 -21.39 39.45 -1.60
C THR A 300 -20.39 38.32 -1.35
N ARG A 301 -20.62 37.19 -2.03
CA ARG A 301 -19.74 36.01 -2.04
C ARG A 301 -18.58 36.22 -3.01
N VAL A 302 -17.35 36.03 -2.53
CA VAL A 302 -16.11 36.30 -3.26
C VAL A 302 -15.22 35.06 -3.23
N TYR A 303 -15.05 34.39 -4.36
CA TYR A 303 -14.11 33.28 -4.51
C TYR A 303 -12.69 33.82 -4.77
N ILE A 304 -11.74 33.35 -3.94
CA ILE A 304 -10.33 33.73 -3.96
C ILE A 304 -9.49 32.47 -4.28
N PRO A 305 -8.93 32.36 -5.50
CA PRO A 305 -8.23 31.15 -5.96
C PRO A 305 -7.04 30.74 -5.09
N GLU A 306 -6.31 31.70 -4.53
CA GLU A 306 -5.08 31.48 -3.78
C GLU A 306 -5.31 30.73 -2.45
N PHE A 307 -6.55 30.71 -1.95
CA PHE A 307 -6.96 29.92 -0.79
C PHE A 307 -7.85 28.73 -1.16
N ASP A 308 -8.24 28.61 -2.44
CA ASP A 308 -9.31 27.72 -2.93
C ASP A 308 -10.58 27.84 -2.06
N LYS A 309 -11.07 29.07 -1.85
CA LYS A 309 -12.18 29.37 -0.91
C LYS A 309 -13.06 30.53 -1.35
N THR A 310 -14.34 30.44 -1.00
CA THR A 310 -15.29 31.56 -1.07
C THR A 310 -15.47 32.23 0.28
N PHE A 311 -15.16 33.52 0.30
CA PHE A 311 -15.34 34.45 1.42
C PHE A 311 -16.63 35.27 1.22
N ILE A 312 -16.95 36.11 2.21
CA ILE A 312 -18.09 37.01 2.27
C ILE A 312 -17.56 38.40 2.61
N ALA A 313 -18.03 39.41 1.87
CA ALA A 313 -17.85 40.81 2.23
C ALA A 313 -18.61 41.13 3.54
N GLU A 314 -17.89 41.19 4.66
CA GLU A 314 -18.48 41.43 5.99
C GLU A 314 -17.91 42.67 6.69
N ASP A 315 -16.79 43.21 6.21
CA ASP A 315 -16.06 44.24 6.93
C ASP A 315 -15.58 45.38 6.03
N CYS A 316 -15.16 46.51 6.61
CA CYS A 316 -14.48 47.56 5.86
C CYS A 316 -13.36 48.23 6.69
N GLY A 317 -12.12 48.14 6.21
CA GLY A 317 -11.02 48.93 6.74
C GLY A 317 -11.01 50.35 6.17
N GLY A 318 -10.58 51.34 6.97
CA GLY A 318 -10.51 52.74 6.52
C GLY A 318 -9.65 52.94 5.25
N GLY A 319 -8.54 52.21 5.13
CA GLY A 319 -7.65 52.22 3.96
C GLY A 319 -8.09 51.32 2.80
N ILE A 320 -9.12 50.48 3.00
CA ILE A 320 -9.65 49.52 2.02
C ILE A 320 -10.72 50.23 1.21
N LYS A 321 -10.30 50.72 0.04
CA LYS A 321 -11.07 51.60 -0.85
C LYS A 321 -10.75 51.28 -2.32
N GLY A 322 -11.76 51.32 -3.18
CA GLY A 322 -11.66 50.88 -4.58
C GLY A 322 -11.34 49.38 -4.69
N ASN A 323 -10.53 49.01 -5.69
CA ASN A 323 -10.08 47.63 -5.94
C ASN A 323 -9.01 47.15 -4.93
N LYS A 324 -9.33 47.23 -3.63
CA LYS A 324 -8.55 46.66 -2.53
C LYS A 324 -9.44 45.74 -1.71
N ILE A 325 -8.87 44.67 -1.18
CA ILE A 325 -9.48 43.84 -0.15
C ILE A 325 -8.48 43.61 0.98
N ASP A 326 -8.97 43.31 2.18
CA ASP A 326 -8.17 42.82 3.30
C ASP A 326 -8.70 41.44 3.71
N ILE A 327 -7.81 40.45 3.81
CA ILE A 327 -8.19 39.06 4.05
C ILE A 327 -7.93 38.72 5.52
N TYR A 328 -8.98 38.37 6.26
CA TYR A 328 -8.81 38.02 7.66
C TYR A 328 -8.13 36.65 7.81
N MET A 329 -7.07 36.60 8.61
CA MET A 329 -6.30 35.40 8.96
C MET A 329 -6.24 35.22 10.49
N ASN A 330 -5.88 34.02 10.96
CA ASN A 330 -5.94 33.71 12.39
C ASN A 330 -4.73 34.24 13.17
N THR A 331 -3.61 34.51 12.50
CA THR A 331 -2.34 34.89 13.11
C THR A 331 -1.56 35.90 12.28
N GLU A 332 -0.80 36.75 12.97
CA GLU A 332 0.12 37.72 12.34
C GLU A 332 1.13 37.03 11.39
N LYS A 333 1.56 35.81 11.73
CA LYS A 333 2.46 35.01 10.89
C LYS A 333 1.82 34.62 9.55
N GLU A 334 0.52 34.34 9.51
CA GLU A 334 -0.18 34.10 8.24
C GLU A 334 -0.24 35.39 7.40
N CYS A 335 -0.55 36.53 8.02
CA CYS A 335 -0.54 37.84 7.35
C CYS A 335 0.83 38.19 6.77
N LEU A 336 1.91 37.99 7.54
CA LEU A 336 3.29 38.23 7.10
C LEU A 336 3.74 37.28 5.98
N ASN A 337 3.29 36.02 6.00
CA ASN A 337 3.55 35.06 4.92
C ASN A 337 2.79 35.42 3.62
N TRP A 338 1.61 36.05 3.73
CA TRP A 338 0.83 36.52 2.58
C TRP A 338 1.39 37.84 2.01
N GLY A 339 1.72 38.80 2.87
CA GLY A 339 2.19 40.12 2.49
C GLY A 339 1.11 40.95 1.81
N VAL A 340 1.41 41.47 0.62
CA VAL A 340 0.45 42.19 -0.23
C VAL A 340 0.55 41.67 -1.65
N GLN A 341 -0.55 41.12 -2.16
CA GLN A 341 -0.62 40.49 -3.48
C GLN A 341 -1.51 41.30 -4.43
N ASN A 342 -1.31 41.16 -5.74
CA ASN A 342 -2.29 41.59 -6.74
C ASN A 342 -2.88 40.33 -7.36
N ILE A 343 -4.19 40.11 -7.20
CA ILE A 343 -4.86 38.83 -7.48
C ILE A 343 -6.17 39.02 -8.24
N THR A 344 -6.59 37.96 -8.95
CA THR A 344 -7.89 37.87 -9.59
C THR A 344 -8.91 37.27 -8.62
N ILE A 345 -9.89 38.05 -8.18
CA ILE A 345 -11.03 37.52 -7.43
C ILE A 345 -12.26 37.36 -8.32
N TYR A 346 -13.14 36.44 -7.93
CA TYR A 346 -14.37 36.12 -8.66
C TYR A 346 -15.59 36.43 -7.78
N ILE A 347 -16.42 37.35 -8.25
CA ILE A 347 -17.67 37.72 -7.58
C ILE A 347 -18.74 36.72 -8.01
N LEU A 348 -19.36 36.05 -7.05
CA LEU A 348 -20.37 35.04 -7.31
C LEU A 348 -21.78 35.64 -7.39
N LYS A 349 -22.72 34.88 -7.93
CA LYS A 349 -24.16 35.19 -7.95
C LYS A 349 -24.86 34.83 -6.63
#